data_AF-A0A427ASS7-F1
#
_entry.id   AF-A0A427ASS7-F1
#
_cell.length_a   1.000
_cell.length_b   1.000
_cell.length_c   1.000
_cell.angle_alpha   90.00
_cell.angle_beta   90.00
_cell.angle_gamma   90.00
#
_symmetry.space_group_name_H-M   'P 1'
#
loop_
_entity.id
_entity.type
_entity.pdbx_description
1 polymer ?
#
loop_
_entity_poly.entity_id
_entity_poly.type
_entity_poly.pdbx_seq_one_letter_code
_entity_poly.pdbx_strand_id
1 'polypeptide(L)'
;MLVYRERHCPEKNELIQCLIPAPPKYKRPFKWPQSREYAWYDNIPHKELSIEKAIQNWIQVEGDRVRFPGGGTMFPRGADAYIDDINALISLTDGKIRTAIDTGCGVASWGAYLLNRDIITMSFAPRDTHEAQVQFALERGVTAMIGVMATQRLPYPARAFDMAHCSRCLIPWYDYDGLYLIEVDRVLRPGGYWILSGPPIHRKKHYRGWERTQEDLKKEQDTIEEVAKRLCWKKLTEKDDLAIWQKPINHVECIESRRIYKTPHICKNDNADAA
;
A
#
# COMPACT_ATOMS: atom_id res chain seq x y z
N MET A 1 -3.04 14.20 14.20
CA MET A 1 -2.88 12.78 14.59
C MET A 1 -3.91 11.95 13.84
N LEU A 2 -3.50 10.91 13.10
CA LEU A 2 -4.40 10.02 12.33
C LEU A 2 -5.01 8.90 13.20
N VAL A 3 -4.90 9.01 14.53
CA VAL A 3 -5.35 7.99 15.52
C VAL A 3 -6.83 7.63 15.37
N TYR A 4 -7.68 8.59 14.99
CA TYR A 4 -9.11 8.32 14.72
C TYR A 4 -9.35 7.34 13.56
N ARG A 5 -8.33 7.08 12.72
CA ARG A 5 -8.37 6.10 11.63
C ARG A 5 -7.86 4.72 12.03
N GLU A 6 -7.50 4.52 13.29
CA GLU A 6 -7.16 3.20 13.83
C GLU A 6 -8.42 2.45 14.26
N ARG A 7 -8.28 1.12 14.38
CA ARG A 7 -9.22 0.29 15.10
C ARG A 7 -8.59 -0.09 16.43
N HIS A 8 -9.25 0.23 17.53
CA HIS A 8 -8.80 -0.16 18.85
C HIS A 8 -9.46 -1.47 19.26
N CYS A 9 -8.68 -2.35 19.90
CA CYS A 9 -9.24 -3.54 20.52
C CYS A 9 -9.97 -3.12 21.81
N PRO A 10 -11.12 -3.75 22.13
CA PRO A 10 -11.83 -3.48 23.37
C PRO A 10 -10.94 -3.72 24.60
N GLU A 11 -11.10 -2.90 25.64
CA GLU A 11 -10.46 -3.11 26.94
C GLU A 11 -10.96 -4.40 27.61
N LYS A 12 -10.27 -4.89 28.64
CA LYS A 12 -10.60 -6.17 29.30
C LYS A 12 -12.06 -6.26 29.79
N ASN A 13 -12.64 -5.15 30.21
CA ASN A 13 -14.03 -5.00 30.64
C ASN A 13 -15.02 -4.86 29.47
N GLU A 14 -14.56 -4.52 28.27
CA GLU A 14 -15.35 -4.41 27.03
C GLU A 14 -15.29 -5.69 26.18
N LEU A 15 -14.44 -6.65 26.55
CA LEU A 15 -14.30 -7.94 25.87
C LEU A 15 -15.62 -8.69 25.91
N ILE A 16 -16.22 -8.87 24.73
CA ILE A 16 -17.39 -9.71 24.54
C ILE A 16 -16.93 -11.18 24.65
N GLN A 17 -17.47 -11.91 25.63
CA GLN A 17 -17.15 -13.33 25.85
C GLN A 17 -17.90 -14.28 24.91
N CYS A 18 -18.86 -13.75 24.15
CA CYS A 18 -19.64 -14.50 23.18
C CYS A 18 -19.05 -14.36 21.77
N LEU A 19 -19.21 -15.41 20.95
CA LEU A 19 -18.90 -15.34 19.52
C LEU A 19 -19.80 -14.28 18.85
N ILE A 20 -19.20 -13.41 18.04
CA ILE A 20 -19.94 -12.45 17.22
C ILE A 20 -20.60 -13.24 16.08
N PRO A 21 -21.94 -13.28 15.98
CA PRO A 21 -22.61 -13.98 14.90
C PRO A 21 -22.34 -13.28 13.56
N ALA A 22 -22.39 -14.05 12.46
CA ALA A 22 -22.35 -13.46 11.13
C ALA A 22 -23.53 -12.49 10.93
N PRO A 23 -23.36 -11.41 10.14
CA PRO A 23 -24.43 -10.49 9.82
C PRO A 23 -25.66 -11.21 9.23
N PRO A 24 -26.89 -10.69 9.44
CA PRO A 24 -28.07 -11.24 8.79
C PRO A 24 -27.88 -11.31 7.26
N LYS A 25 -28.24 -12.44 6.66
CA LYS A 25 -28.09 -12.72 5.21
C LYS A 25 -26.66 -12.89 4.72
N TYR A 26 -25.67 -12.98 5.61
CA TYR A 26 -24.31 -13.32 5.24
C TYR A 26 -24.26 -14.65 4.46
N LYS A 27 -23.55 -14.64 3.33
CA LYS A 27 -23.36 -15.78 2.45
C LYS A 27 -21.90 -16.21 2.46
N ARG A 28 -21.64 -17.50 2.20
CA ARG A 28 -20.26 -17.97 2.02
C ARG A 28 -19.60 -17.23 0.85
N PRO A 29 -18.38 -16.68 1.01
CA PRO A 29 -17.66 -16.02 -0.08
C PRO A 29 -17.49 -16.93 -1.30
N PHE A 30 -17.32 -16.31 -2.47
CA PHE A 30 -16.95 -17.03 -3.69
C PHE A 30 -15.59 -17.72 -3.51
N LYS A 31 -15.33 -18.76 -4.30
CA LYS A 31 -14.00 -19.38 -4.33
C LYS A 31 -13.08 -18.61 -5.27
N TRP A 32 -11.79 -18.65 -5.00
CA TRP A 32 -10.78 -18.18 -5.96
C TRP A 32 -10.86 -19.01 -7.26
N PRO A 33 -10.71 -18.41 -8.46
CA PRO A 33 -10.41 -17.01 -8.75
C PRO A 33 -11.63 -16.09 -8.83
N GLN A 34 -12.86 -16.62 -8.78
CA GLN A 34 -14.08 -15.82 -8.90
C GLN A 34 -14.19 -14.75 -7.81
N SER A 35 -13.74 -15.06 -6.59
CA SER A 35 -13.73 -14.12 -5.46
C SER A 35 -12.89 -12.87 -5.71
N ARG A 36 -11.91 -12.91 -6.61
CA ARG A 36 -11.14 -11.73 -7.01
C ARG A 36 -12.03 -10.60 -7.52
N GLU A 37 -13.03 -10.95 -8.31
CA GLU A 37 -13.90 -9.99 -8.99
C GLU A 37 -15.26 -9.83 -8.32
N TYR A 38 -15.64 -10.73 -7.40
CA TYR A 38 -16.99 -10.75 -6.85
C TYR A 38 -17.02 -10.94 -5.33
N ALA A 39 -17.90 -10.19 -4.69
CA ALA A 39 -18.36 -10.42 -3.32
C ALA A 39 -19.90 -10.38 -3.27
N TRP A 40 -20.50 -10.93 -2.22
CA TRP A 40 -21.94 -10.81 -2.01
C TRP A 40 -22.29 -9.43 -1.46
N TYR A 41 -23.36 -8.82 -1.97
CA TYR A 41 -23.81 -7.51 -1.53
C TYR A 41 -24.17 -7.47 -0.04
N ASP A 42 -24.80 -8.53 0.47
CA ASP A 42 -25.19 -8.61 1.89
C ASP A 42 -24.01 -8.92 2.84
N ASN A 43 -22.83 -9.29 2.32
CA ASN A 43 -21.63 -9.45 3.15
C ASN A 43 -20.92 -8.12 3.43
N ILE A 44 -21.31 -7.06 2.72
CA ILE A 44 -20.64 -5.76 2.81
C ILE A 44 -21.36 -4.90 3.86
N PRO A 45 -20.61 -4.31 4.81
CA PRO A 45 -21.19 -3.66 5.99
C PRO A 45 -21.93 -2.35 5.69
N HIS A 46 -21.51 -1.58 4.68
CA HIS A 46 -22.15 -0.32 4.29
C HIS A 46 -22.52 -0.35 2.80
N LYS A 47 -23.80 -0.21 2.50
CA LYS A 47 -24.33 -0.32 1.14
C LYS A 47 -24.09 0.97 0.35
N GLU A 48 -24.05 2.10 1.05
CA GLU A 48 -23.75 3.44 0.52
C GLU A 48 -22.36 3.50 -0.13
N LEU A 49 -21.38 2.73 0.39
CA LEU A 49 -20.05 2.57 -0.20
C LEU A 49 -20.10 2.11 -1.65
N SER A 50 -20.98 1.17 -1.95
CA SER A 50 -21.09 0.60 -3.29
C SER A 50 -21.63 1.61 -4.30
N ILE A 51 -22.33 2.65 -3.81
CA ILE A 51 -22.90 3.73 -4.60
C ILE A 51 -21.86 4.85 -4.79
N GLU A 52 -21.18 5.29 -3.74
CA GLU A 52 -20.16 6.35 -3.84
C GLU A 52 -18.92 5.89 -4.62
N LYS A 53 -18.48 4.65 -4.41
CA LYS A 53 -17.29 4.09 -5.07
C LYS A 53 -17.56 3.62 -6.51
N ALA A 54 -18.82 3.61 -6.95
CA ALA A 54 -19.18 3.32 -8.34
C ALA A 54 -18.64 4.38 -9.30
N ILE A 55 -18.61 5.66 -8.88
CA ILE A 55 -18.11 6.78 -9.70
C ILE A 55 -16.63 6.58 -10.07
N GLN A 56 -15.85 5.98 -9.17
CA GLN A 56 -14.41 5.74 -9.38
C GLN A 56 -14.13 4.41 -10.10
N ASN A 57 -15.16 3.69 -10.52
CA ASN A 57 -15.08 2.35 -11.12
C ASN A 57 -14.33 1.34 -10.22
N TRP A 58 -14.42 1.49 -8.89
CA TRP A 58 -13.83 0.53 -7.95
C TRP A 58 -14.76 -0.65 -7.72
N ILE A 59 -16.06 -0.38 -7.78
CA ILE A 59 -17.13 -1.30 -7.42
C ILE A 59 -18.32 -1.08 -8.37
N GLN A 60 -19.00 -2.17 -8.75
CA GLN A 60 -20.26 -2.13 -9.48
C GLN A 60 -21.26 -3.08 -8.80
N VAL A 61 -22.47 -2.60 -8.48
CA VAL A 61 -23.50 -3.47 -7.90
C VAL A 61 -24.23 -4.20 -9.03
N GLU A 62 -24.24 -5.54 -8.94
CA GLU A 62 -24.87 -6.44 -9.91
C GLU A 62 -25.88 -7.34 -9.18
N GLY A 63 -27.09 -6.82 -8.94
CA GLY A 63 -28.14 -7.56 -8.24
C GLY A 63 -27.76 -7.86 -6.79
N ASP A 64 -27.58 -9.15 -6.45
CA ASP A 64 -27.13 -9.59 -5.13
C ASP A 64 -25.61 -9.69 -4.98
N ARG A 65 -24.86 -9.24 -6.00
CA ARG A 65 -23.40 -9.28 -6.06
C ARG A 65 -22.82 -7.89 -6.18
N VAL A 66 -21.55 -7.81 -5.82
CA VAL A 66 -20.71 -6.64 -5.97
C VAL A 66 -19.49 -7.04 -6.78
N ARG A 67 -19.31 -6.38 -7.93
CA ARG A 67 -18.22 -6.61 -8.86
C ARG A 67 -17.09 -5.61 -8.64
N PHE A 68 -15.86 -6.09 -8.74
CA PHE A 68 -14.63 -5.33 -8.58
C PHE A 68 -13.83 -5.41 -9.88
N PRO A 69 -13.96 -4.45 -10.80
CA PRO A 69 -13.34 -4.51 -12.12
C PRO A 69 -11.82 -4.33 -12.08
N GLY A 70 -11.21 -4.22 -10.89
CA GLY A 70 -9.78 -3.91 -10.73
C GLY A 70 -9.43 -2.47 -11.10
N GLY A 71 -10.44 -1.64 -11.39
CA GLY A 71 -10.28 -0.24 -11.76
C GLY A 71 -10.01 0.68 -10.59
N GLY A 72 -9.67 1.92 -10.92
CA GLY A 72 -9.61 3.02 -9.97
C GLY A 72 -8.94 4.25 -10.52
N THR A 73 -8.82 5.28 -9.67
CA THR A 73 -8.26 6.57 -10.11
C THR A 73 -6.84 6.42 -10.66
N MET A 74 -6.07 5.47 -10.13
CA MET A 74 -4.73 5.13 -10.62
C MET A 74 -4.69 3.89 -11.52
N PHE A 75 -5.82 3.21 -11.70
CA PHE A 75 -5.96 2.03 -12.56
C PHE A 75 -7.04 2.26 -13.63
N PRO A 76 -6.93 3.31 -14.47
CA PRO A 76 -7.96 3.62 -15.47
C PRO A 76 -8.11 2.49 -16.51
N ARG A 77 -7.04 1.72 -16.75
CA ARG A 77 -7.01 0.53 -17.61
C ARG A 77 -7.15 -0.79 -16.82
N GLY A 78 -7.46 -0.72 -15.53
CA GLY A 78 -7.47 -1.86 -14.61
C GLY A 78 -6.11 -2.17 -14.00
N ALA A 79 -6.13 -2.87 -12.87
CA ALA A 79 -4.94 -3.22 -12.10
C ALA A 79 -3.98 -4.13 -12.89
N ASP A 80 -4.49 -5.00 -13.75
CA ASP A 80 -3.67 -5.92 -14.55
C ASP A 80 -2.72 -5.16 -15.49
N ALA A 81 -3.25 -4.21 -16.26
CA ALA A 81 -2.45 -3.37 -17.17
C ALA A 81 -1.44 -2.50 -16.41
N TYR A 82 -1.80 -2.02 -15.22
CA TYR A 82 -0.88 -1.28 -14.35
C TYR A 82 0.28 -2.16 -13.85
N ILE A 83 -0.01 -3.42 -13.49
CA ILE A 83 1.03 -4.37 -13.09
C ILE A 83 1.91 -4.73 -14.29
N ASP A 84 1.36 -4.80 -15.51
CA ASP A 84 2.16 -5.00 -16.73
C ASP A 84 3.09 -3.81 -17.00
N ASP A 85 2.63 -2.57 -16.76
CA ASP A 85 3.49 -1.38 -16.85
C ASP A 85 4.66 -1.47 -15.86
N ILE A 86 4.43 -1.96 -14.63
CA ILE A 86 5.51 -2.25 -13.66
C ILE A 86 6.42 -3.38 -14.16
N ASN A 87 5.85 -4.47 -14.68
CA ASN A 87 6.58 -5.63 -15.18
C ASN A 87 7.53 -5.27 -16.34
N ALA A 88 7.17 -4.25 -17.14
CA ALA A 88 8.02 -3.71 -18.20
C ALA A 88 9.23 -2.91 -17.66
N LEU A 89 9.20 -2.48 -16.40
CA LEU A 89 10.26 -1.69 -15.75
C LEU A 89 11.14 -2.55 -14.84
N ILE A 90 10.54 -3.49 -14.13
CA ILE A 90 11.21 -4.50 -13.29
C ILE A 90 10.53 -5.86 -13.49
N SER A 91 11.28 -6.95 -13.57
CA SER A 91 10.67 -8.26 -13.79
C SER A 91 9.84 -8.69 -12.57
N LEU A 92 8.55 -8.95 -12.79
CA LEU A 92 7.62 -9.55 -11.83
C LEU A 92 7.41 -11.05 -12.10
N THR A 93 8.12 -11.63 -13.08
CA THR A 93 7.88 -12.99 -13.59
C THR A 93 9.08 -13.93 -13.45
N ASP A 94 10.24 -13.42 -13.00
CA ASP A 94 11.46 -14.21 -12.84
C ASP A 94 11.58 -14.91 -11.47
N GLY A 95 10.54 -14.81 -10.63
CA GLY A 95 10.48 -15.43 -9.30
C GLY A 95 11.32 -14.73 -8.21
N LYS A 96 11.99 -13.62 -8.52
CA LYS A 96 12.76 -12.87 -7.50
C LYS A 96 11.85 -12.12 -6.54
N ILE A 97 10.73 -11.60 -7.04
CA ILE A 97 9.70 -10.94 -6.24
C ILE A 97 8.61 -11.97 -5.97
N ARG A 98 8.35 -12.27 -4.71
CA ARG A 98 7.32 -13.24 -4.27
C ARG A 98 6.38 -12.66 -3.24
N THR A 99 6.83 -11.63 -2.53
CA THR A 99 6.09 -10.99 -1.45
C THR A 99 6.10 -9.48 -1.61
N ALA A 100 4.93 -8.87 -1.48
CA ALA A 100 4.78 -7.42 -1.57
C ALA A 100 4.00 -6.84 -0.39
N ILE A 101 4.28 -5.58 -0.08
CA ILE A 101 3.49 -4.76 0.85
C ILE A 101 2.89 -3.58 0.10
N ASP A 102 1.58 -3.37 0.25
CA ASP A 102 0.82 -2.33 -0.45
C ASP A 102 0.20 -1.37 0.56
N THR A 103 0.58 -0.11 0.50
CA THR A 103 0.14 0.93 1.46
C THR A 103 -0.85 1.88 0.80
N GLY A 104 -1.97 2.14 1.48
CA GLY A 104 -3.08 2.91 0.89
C GLY A 104 -3.85 2.12 -0.18
N CYS A 105 -4.00 0.81 0.01
CA CYS A 105 -4.43 -0.16 -1.01
C CYS A 105 -5.87 0.02 -1.54
N GLY A 106 -6.68 0.89 -0.95
CA GLY A 106 -8.10 0.98 -1.26
C GLY A 106 -8.80 -0.36 -0.98
N VAL A 107 -9.46 -0.91 -2.00
CA VAL A 107 -10.07 -2.25 -1.95
C VAL A 107 -9.06 -3.39 -2.16
N ALA A 108 -7.76 -3.13 -2.30
CA ALA A 108 -6.69 -4.09 -2.57
C ALA A 108 -6.72 -4.73 -3.97
N SER A 109 -7.16 -3.99 -4.99
CA SER A 109 -7.15 -4.46 -6.39
C SER A 109 -5.75 -4.84 -6.88
N TRP A 110 -4.73 -4.03 -6.57
CA TRP A 110 -3.35 -4.33 -6.96
C TRP A 110 -2.86 -5.67 -6.39
N GLY A 111 -3.03 -5.87 -5.08
CA GLY A 111 -2.69 -7.13 -4.42
C GLY A 111 -3.48 -8.33 -4.97
N ALA A 112 -4.77 -8.15 -5.26
CA ALA A 112 -5.61 -9.21 -5.83
C ALA A 112 -5.13 -9.67 -7.23
N TYR A 113 -4.66 -8.75 -8.07
CA TYR A 113 -4.20 -9.07 -9.42
C TYR A 113 -2.73 -9.54 -9.45
N LEU A 114 -1.94 -9.23 -8.43
CA LEU A 114 -0.57 -9.77 -8.27
C LEU A 114 -0.56 -11.28 -7.97
N LEU A 115 -1.62 -11.83 -7.40
CA LEU A 115 -1.74 -13.28 -7.19
C LEU A 115 -1.68 -14.07 -8.50
N ASN A 116 -2.06 -13.47 -9.64
CA ASN A 116 -1.89 -14.09 -10.96
C ASN A 116 -0.42 -14.19 -11.42
N ARG A 117 0.49 -13.51 -10.72
CA ARG A 117 1.94 -13.48 -10.97
C ARG A 117 2.71 -14.18 -9.86
N ASP A 118 2.02 -15.00 -9.06
CA ASP A 118 2.57 -15.71 -7.90
C ASP A 118 3.22 -14.79 -6.85
N ILE A 119 2.74 -13.55 -6.76
CA ILE A 119 3.19 -12.57 -5.77
C ILE A 119 2.09 -12.40 -4.71
N ILE A 120 2.43 -12.74 -3.47
CA ILE A 120 1.54 -12.58 -2.32
C ILE A 120 1.70 -11.17 -1.77
N THR A 121 0.60 -10.42 -1.70
CA THR A 121 0.60 -9.04 -1.24
C THR A 121 -0.12 -8.90 0.09
N MET A 122 0.52 -8.20 1.04
CA MET A 122 -0.15 -7.69 2.23
C MET A 122 -0.58 -6.24 1.99
N SER A 123 -1.89 -6.01 1.92
CA SER A 123 -2.46 -4.70 1.65
C SER A 123 -2.91 -3.98 2.93
N PHE A 124 -2.59 -2.69 3.06
CA PHE A 124 -2.93 -1.87 4.21
C PHE A 124 -3.72 -0.64 3.80
N ALA A 125 -4.79 -0.37 4.53
CA ALA A 125 -5.50 0.88 4.45
C ALA A 125 -5.89 1.39 5.84
N PRO A 126 -5.91 2.71 6.05
CA PRO A 126 -6.51 3.29 7.24
C PRO A 126 -8.01 3.00 7.28
N ARG A 127 -8.64 3.13 8.47
CA ARG A 127 -10.09 3.27 8.54
C ARG A 127 -10.47 4.57 7.83
N ASP A 128 -11.19 4.45 6.73
CA ASP A 128 -11.78 5.58 6.03
C ASP A 128 -13.08 6.01 6.74
N THR A 129 -13.66 7.16 6.38
CA THR A 129 -14.97 7.63 6.88
C THR A 129 -16.12 6.65 6.64
N HIS A 130 -15.87 5.63 5.83
CA HIS A 130 -16.79 4.57 5.44
C HIS A 130 -16.39 3.19 6.00
N GLU A 131 -15.42 3.13 6.92
CA GLU A 131 -15.09 2.01 7.82
C GLU A 131 -14.83 0.60 7.25
N ALA A 132 -14.68 0.40 5.93
CA ALA A 132 -14.69 -0.98 5.40
C ALA A 132 -13.89 -1.27 4.12
N GLN A 133 -12.94 -0.42 3.69
CA GLN A 133 -12.15 -0.70 2.47
C GLN A 133 -11.40 -2.05 2.54
N VAL A 134 -10.85 -2.36 3.72
CA VAL A 134 -10.22 -3.65 4.02
C VAL A 134 -11.24 -4.78 4.01
N GLN A 135 -12.48 -4.57 4.46
CA GLN A 135 -13.52 -5.61 4.43
C GLN A 135 -13.82 -6.06 2.99
N PHE A 136 -13.83 -5.14 2.02
CA PHE A 136 -13.98 -5.52 0.60
C PHE A 136 -12.85 -6.42 0.09
N ALA A 137 -11.62 -6.22 0.57
CA ALA A 137 -10.52 -7.13 0.26
C ALA A 137 -10.74 -8.50 0.90
N LEU A 138 -11.11 -8.53 2.19
CA LEU A 138 -11.33 -9.76 2.95
C LEU A 138 -12.49 -10.61 2.42
N GLU A 139 -13.62 -10.00 2.03
CA GLU A 139 -14.76 -10.70 1.40
C GLU A 139 -14.41 -11.34 0.05
N ARG A 140 -13.30 -10.91 -0.56
CA ARG A 140 -12.76 -11.47 -1.80
C ARG A 140 -11.65 -12.49 -1.58
N GLY A 141 -11.27 -12.74 -0.32
CA GLY A 141 -10.13 -13.58 0.04
C GLY A 141 -8.77 -12.93 -0.23
N VAL A 142 -8.72 -11.61 -0.40
CA VAL A 142 -7.48 -10.85 -0.63
C VAL A 142 -6.90 -10.45 0.72
N THR A 143 -5.61 -10.70 0.92
CA THR A 143 -4.93 -10.42 2.18
C THR A 143 -4.79 -8.93 2.41
N ALA A 144 -5.52 -8.41 3.39
CA ALA A 144 -5.47 -7.01 3.77
C ALA A 144 -5.69 -6.81 5.27
N MET A 145 -5.19 -5.69 5.80
CA MET A 145 -5.41 -5.30 7.19
C MET A 145 -5.62 -3.80 7.36
N ILE A 146 -6.32 -3.43 8.42
CA ILE A 146 -6.40 -2.03 8.83
C ILE A 146 -5.06 -1.67 9.47
N GLY A 147 -4.44 -0.60 8.99
CA GLY A 147 -3.18 -0.12 9.54
C GLY A 147 -2.91 1.32 9.15
N VAL A 148 -2.34 2.06 10.09
CA VAL A 148 -1.95 3.45 9.93
C VAL A 148 -0.46 3.55 10.25
N MET A 149 0.38 3.62 9.21
CA MET A 149 1.84 3.71 9.36
C MET A 149 2.28 4.98 10.14
N ALA A 150 1.41 5.99 10.22
CA ALA A 150 1.63 7.25 10.95
C ALA A 150 1.56 7.12 12.48
N THR A 151 1.06 6.02 13.00
CA THR A 151 0.77 5.85 14.44
C THR A 151 1.44 4.61 15.01
N GLN A 152 1.49 3.52 14.24
CA GLN A 152 2.11 2.27 14.64
C GLN A 152 3.10 1.80 13.57
N ARG A 153 4.22 1.24 14.04
CA ARG A 153 5.16 0.49 13.21
C ARG A 153 4.44 -0.69 12.55
N LEU A 154 4.82 -1.06 11.33
CA LEU A 154 4.22 -2.21 10.65
C LEU A 154 4.50 -3.49 11.43
N PRO A 155 3.51 -4.38 11.63
CA PRO A 155 3.63 -5.58 12.46
C PRO A 155 4.33 -6.73 11.72
N TYR A 156 5.37 -6.41 10.96
CA TYR A 156 6.16 -7.36 10.18
C TYR A 156 7.63 -7.24 10.56
N PRO A 157 8.37 -8.36 10.58
CA PRO A 157 9.79 -8.34 10.85
C PRO A 157 10.54 -7.60 9.73
N ALA A 158 11.79 -7.23 10.02
CA ALA A 158 12.66 -6.65 9.03
C ALA A 158 12.86 -7.66 7.88
N ARG A 159 12.99 -7.15 6.64
CA ARG A 159 13.27 -7.96 5.45
C ARG A 159 12.18 -9.02 5.16
N ALA A 160 10.92 -8.68 5.44
CA ALA A 160 9.76 -9.53 5.20
C ALA A 160 9.26 -9.51 3.74
N PHE A 161 9.51 -8.43 2.99
CA PHE A 161 8.95 -8.21 1.66
C PHE A 161 10.01 -7.95 0.59
N ASP A 162 9.76 -8.38 -0.64
CA ASP A 162 10.64 -8.14 -1.80
C ASP A 162 10.32 -6.80 -2.49
N MET A 163 9.06 -6.35 -2.36
CA MET A 163 8.54 -5.16 -3.01
C MET A 163 7.59 -4.39 -2.08
N ALA A 164 7.67 -3.07 -2.11
CA ALA A 164 6.75 -2.17 -1.42
C ALA A 164 6.10 -1.24 -2.44
N HIS A 165 4.82 -0.97 -2.29
CA HIS A 165 4.03 -0.20 -3.23
C HIS A 165 3.16 0.82 -2.51
N CYS A 166 3.05 2.00 -3.11
CA CYS A 166 2.07 3.02 -2.78
C CYS A 166 1.56 3.65 -4.06
N SER A 167 0.24 3.65 -4.22
CA SER A 167 -0.44 4.40 -5.29
C SER A 167 -1.41 5.39 -4.67
N ARG A 168 -1.08 6.70 -4.76
CA ARG A 168 -1.82 7.81 -4.12
C ARG A 168 -2.16 7.55 -2.65
N CYS A 169 -1.24 6.97 -1.88
CA CYS A 169 -1.49 6.59 -0.49
C CYS A 169 -1.56 7.77 0.49
N LEU A 170 -1.25 9.00 0.05
CA LEU A 170 -1.24 10.23 0.86
C LEU A 170 -0.35 10.13 2.10
N ILE A 171 0.66 9.25 2.07
CA ILE A 171 1.68 9.16 3.11
C ILE A 171 2.72 10.25 2.80
N PRO A 172 2.98 11.19 3.71
CA PRO A 172 4.01 12.20 3.50
C PRO A 172 5.38 11.59 3.75
N TRP A 173 5.90 10.84 2.77
CA TRP A 173 7.10 10.00 2.86
C TRP A 173 8.36 10.70 3.39
N TYR A 174 8.41 12.03 3.30
CA TYR A 174 9.52 12.85 3.76
C TYR A 174 9.37 13.39 5.19
N ASP A 175 8.16 13.35 5.78
CA ASP A 175 7.91 13.87 7.12
C ASP A 175 8.67 13.06 8.19
N TYR A 176 8.82 13.67 9.38
CA TYR A 176 9.50 13.07 10.52
C TYR A 176 10.91 12.55 10.17
N ASP A 177 11.65 13.33 9.39
CA ASP A 177 12.99 12.99 8.88
C ASP A 177 13.03 11.69 8.04
N GLY A 178 11.94 11.39 7.33
CA GLY A 178 11.83 10.21 6.48
C GLY A 178 11.45 8.93 7.22
N LEU A 179 10.86 9.04 8.42
CA LEU A 179 10.47 7.90 9.27
C LEU A 179 9.67 6.83 8.50
N TYR A 180 8.77 7.24 7.62
CA TYR A 180 7.95 6.33 6.83
C TYR A 180 8.77 5.54 5.80
N LEU A 181 9.72 6.18 5.13
CA LEU A 181 10.62 5.48 4.21
C LEU A 181 11.62 4.59 4.96
N ILE A 182 12.04 4.99 6.16
CA ILE A 182 12.85 4.14 7.04
C ILE A 182 12.08 2.87 7.42
N GLU A 183 10.78 2.99 7.70
CA GLU A 183 9.94 1.84 8.00
C GLU A 183 9.78 0.91 6.79
N VAL A 184 9.63 1.47 5.58
CA VAL A 184 9.64 0.67 4.34
C VAL A 184 11.01 0.01 4.13
N ASP A 185 12.11 0.74 4.36
CA ASP A 185 13.46 0.16 4.30
C ASP A 185 13.58 -1.03 5.23
N ARG A 186 13.14 -0.90 6.48
CA ARG A 186 13.24 -1.98 7.45
C ARG A 186 12.56 -3.25 6.97
N VAL A 187 11.32 -3.17 6.48
CA VAL A 187 10.56 -4.35 6.06
C VAL A 187 10.97 -4.90 4.69
N LEU A 188 11.65 -4.10 3.85
CA LEU A 188 12.18 -4.55 2.57
C LEU A 188 13.46 -5.38 2.70
N ARG A 189 13.51 -6.48 1.95
CA ARG A 189 14.72 -7.28 1.76
C ARG A 189 15.82 -6.47 1.05
N PRO A 190 17.09 -6.80 1.30
CA PRO A 190 18.21 -6.34 0.47
C PRO A 190 17.92 -6.46 -1.02
N GLY A 191 18.15 -5.39 -1.79
CA GLY A 191 17.86 -5.36 -3.22
C GLY A 191 16.38 -5.23 -3.59
N GLY A 192 15.48 -5.14 -2.60
CA GLY A 192 14.05 -4.98 -2.80
C GLY A 192 13.66 -3.64 -3.42
N TYR A 193 12.44 -3.59 -3.95
CA TYR A 193 11.95 -2.45 -4.73
C TYR A 193 10.90 -1.65 -3.96
N TRP A 194 10.93 -0.33 -4.11
CA TRP A 194 9.84 0.54 -3.70
C TRP A 194 9.27 1.26 -4.92
N ILE A 195 7.94 1.17 -5.08
CA ILE A 195 7.19 1.74 -6.18
C ILE A 195 6.28 2.82 -5.61
N LEU A 196 6.43 4.05 -6.10
CA LEU A 196 5.55 5.17 -5.81
C LEU A 196 4.81 5.58 -7.09
N SER A 197 3.50 5.75 -6.97
CA SER A 197 2.64 6.20 -8.06
C SER A 197 1.64 7.25 -7.60
N GLY A 198 1.38 8.24 -8.46
CA GLY A 198 0.60 9.43 -8.11
C GLY A 198 1.48 10.57 -7.57
N PRO A 199 0.91 11.58 -6.89
CA PRO A 199 1.68 12.74 -6.43
C PRO A 199 2.89 12.30 -5.59
N PRO A 200 4.09 12.88 -5.82
CA PRO A 200 4.39 13.95 -6.78
C PRO A 200 4.87 13.47 -8.17
N ILE A 201 4.87 12.16 -8.44
CA ILE A 201 5.37 11.57 -9.69
C ILE A 201 4.53 12.02 -10.88
N HIS A 202 5.15 12.32 -12.02
CA HIS A 202 4.46 12.84 -13.21
C HIS A 202 3.70 14.17 -13.00
N ARG A 203 4.10 14.98 -11.99
CA ARG A 203 3.45 16.26 -11.66
C ARG A 203 3.18 17.19 -12.85
N LYS A 204 4.07 17.24 -13.85
CA LYS A 204 3.93 18.13 -15.01
C LYS A 204 2.63 17.90 -15.77
N LYS A 205 2.15 16.66 -15.78
CA LYS A 205 0.89 16.26 -16.43
C LYS A 205 -0.32 16.42 -15.51
N HIS A 206 -0.16 16.13 -14.21
CA HIS A 206 -1.30 15.93 -13.32
C HIS A 206 -1.56 17.05 -12.30
N TYR A 207 -0.66 18.03 -12.13
CA TYR A 207 -0.74 19.04 -11.05
C TYR A 207 -2.12 19.74 -10.96
N ARG A 208 -2.73 20.09 -12.11
CA ARG A 208 -4.06 20.72 -12.15
C ARG A 208 -5.16 19.84 -11.56
N GLY A 209 -5.14 18.54 -11.86
CA GLY A 209 -6.13 17.58 -11.36
C GLY A 209 -5.93 17.18 -9.90
N TRP A 210 -4.83 17.60 -9.29
CA TRP A 210 -4.56 17.43 -7.86
C TRP A 210 -4.78 18.70 -7.06
N GLU A 211 -5.16 19.80 -7.71
CA GLU A 211 -5.36 21.11 -7.07
C GLU A 211 -4.10 21.59 -6.32
N ARG A 212 -2.92 21.30 -6.89
CA ARG A 212 -1.60 21.61 -6.34
C ARG A 212 -0.74 22.36 -7.35
N THR A 213 0.30 23.05 -6.89
CA THR A 213 1.20 23.81 -7.77
C THR A 213 2.26 22.87 -8.37
N GLN A 214 3.11 23.37 -9.27
CA GLN A 214 4.23 22.55 -9.74
C GLN A 214 5.39 22.61 -8.76
N GLU A 215 5.53 23.74 -8.07
CA GLU A 215 6.57 24.04 -7.12
C GLU A 215 6.43 23.21 -5.85
N ASP A 216 5.22 23.05 -5.31
CA ASP A 216 4.98 22.25 -4.11
C ASP A 216 5.21 20.75 -4.37
N LEU A 217 4.72 20.23 -5.50
CA LEU A 217 4.95 18.85 -5.95
C LEU A 217 6.43 18.60 -6.25
N LYS A 218 7.13 19.59 -6.85
CA LYS A 218 8.57 19.49 -7.06
C LYS A 218 9.29 19.40 -5.72
N LYS A 219 8.98 20.29 -4.78
CA LYS A 219 9.60 20.31 -3.45
C LYS A 219 9.37 18.98 -2.70
N GLU A 220 8.14 18.45 -2.77
CA GLU A 220 7.81 17.15 -2.20
C GLU A 220 8.64 16.04 -2.83
N GLN A 221 8.72 15.98 -4.16
CA GLN A 221 9.53 14.98 -4.86
C GLN A 221 11.02 15.09 -4.50
N ASP A 222 11.57 16.30 -4.52
CA ASP A 222 12.98 16.55 -4.19
C ASP A 222 13.30 16.06 -2.76
N THR A 223 12.41 16.34 -1.80
CA THR A 223 12.60 15.94 -0.40
C THR A 223 12.49 14.40 -0.23
N ILE A 224 11.57 13.75 -0.94
CA ILE A 224 11.48 12.28 -0.98
C ILE A 224 12.78 11.68 -1.56
N GLU A 225 13.28 12.26 -2.65
CA GLU A 225 14.54 11.82 -3.27
C GLU A 225 15.75 12.04 -2.36
N GLU A 226 15.78 13.11 -1.56
CA GLU A 226 16.79 13.34 -0.55
C GLU A 226 16.76 12.28 0.57
N VAL A 227 15.58 11.90 1.05
CA VAL A 227 15.43 10.80 2.03
C VAL A 227 15.92 9.48 1.41
N ALA A 228 15.48 9.15 0.20
CA ALA A 228 15.91 7.94 -0.50
C ALA A 228 17.44 7.91 -0.68
N LYS A 229 18.07 9.05 -1.04
CA LYS A 229 19.54 9.17 -1.12
C LYS A 229 20.22 8.94 0.24
N ARG A 230 19.67 9.46 1.34
CA ARG A 230 20.21 9.23 2.71
C ARG A 230 20.07 7.78 3.17
N LEU A 231 19.11 7.04 2.62
CA LEU A 231 18.98 5.59 2.77
C LEU A 231 19.84 4.79 1.78
N CYS A 232 20.56 5.48 0.90
CA CYS A 232 21.37 4.92 -0.18
C CYS A 232 20.54 4.09 -1.18
N TRP A 233 19.27 4.44 -1.33
CA TRP A 233 18.42 3.85 -2.36
C TRP A 233 18.75 4.45 -3.71
N LYS A 234 18.76 3.60 -4.73
CA LYS A 234 18.98 4.01 -6.11
C LYS A 234 17.63 4.15 -6.82
N LYS A 235 17.35 5.31 -7.41
CA LYS A 235 16.23 5.45 -8.34
C LYS A 235 16.58 4.72 -9.63
N LEU A 236 15.82 3.69 -9.96
CA LEU A 236 16.05 2.88 -11.17
C LEU A 236 15.41 3.50 -12.39
N THR A 237 14.17 3.96 -12.23
CA THR A 237 13.39 4.54 -13.33
C THR A 237 12.30 5.45 -12.79
N GLU A 238 11.94 6.44 -13.60
CA GLU A 238 10.69 7.18 -13.51
C GLU A 238 10.11 7.22 -14.92
N LYS A 239 8.95 6.62 -15.10
CA LYS A 239 8.26 6.57 -16.39
C LYS A 239 6.77 6.73 -16.15
N ASP A 240 6.19 7.70 -16.85
CA ASP A 240 4.79 8.07 -16.68
C ASP A 240 4.45 8.25 -15.20
N ASP A 241 3.42 7.57 -14.70
CA ASP A 241 2.92 7.68 -13.32
C ASP A 241 3.67 6.78 -12.32
N LEU A 242 4.81 6.19 -12.71
CA LEU A 242 5.58 5.25 -11.91
C LEU A 242 6.99 5.78 -11.64
N ALA A 243 7.40 5.73 -10.38
CA ALA A 243 8.81 5.84 -10.00
C ALA A 243 9.21 4.63 -9.15
N ILE A 244 10.36 4.04 -9.47
CA ILE A 244 10.86 2.83 -8.83
C ILE A 244 12.25 3.08 -8.26
N TRP A 245 12.41 2.79 -6.98
CA TRP A 245 13.68 2.77 -6.27
C TRP A 245 14.06 1.35 -5.88
N GLN A 246 15.35 1.12 -5.73
CA GLN A 246 15.90 -0.13 -5.24
C GLN A 246 16.73 0.13 -3.98
N LYS A 247 16.40 -0.63 -2.93
CA LYS A 247 17.16 -0.70 -1.68
C LYS A 247 18.52 -1.36 -1.95
N PRO A 248 19.63 -0.88 -1.35
CA PRO A 248 20.92 -1.52 -1.55
C PRO A 248 20.97 -2.96 -0.98
N ILE A 249 21.89 -3.78 -1.48
CA ILE A 249 22.08 -5.17 -1.00
C ILE A 249 22.65 -5.16 0.43
N ASN A 250 23.42 -4.15 0.79
CA ASN A 250 23.86 -3.90 2.16
C ASN A 250 24.06 -2.40 2.37
N HIS A 251 24.16 -1.97 3.63
CA HIS A 251 24.43 -0.58 3.97
C HIS A 251 25.90 -0.32 4.30
N VAL A 252 26.86 -1.17 3.92
CA VAL A 252 28.28 -0.98 4.27
C VAL A 252 28.81 0.33 3.67
N GLU A 253 28.68 0.49 2.35
CA GLU A 253 29.04 1.73 1.64
C GLU A 253 28.22 2.93 2.13
N CYS A 254 26.94 2.67 2.45
CA CYS A 254 26.05 3.68 2.99
C CYS A 254 26.57 4.22 4.33
N ILE A 255 26.95 3.33 5.25
CA ILE A 255 27.50 3.65 6.57
C ILE A 255 28.81 4.42 6.45
N GLU A 256 29.68 4.05 5.51
CA GLU A 256 30.92 4.80 5.25
C GLU A 256 30.62 6.24 4.80
N SER A 257 29.63 6.43 3.92
CA SER A 257 29.20 7.77 3.48
C SER A 257 28.53 8.61 4.58
N ARG A 258 28.08 8.00 5.69
CA ARG A 258 27.50 8.72 6.85
C ARG A 258 28.47 9.62 7.57
N ARG A 259 29.77 9.44 7.39
CA ARG A 259 30.77 10.37 7.92
C ARG A 259 30.65 11.77 7.28
N ILE A 260 29.93 11.90 6.17
CA ILE A 260 29.79 13.12 5.36
C ILE A 260 28.40 13.76 5.52
N TYR A 261 27.36 13.00 5.88
CA TYR A 261 25.97 13.47 5.95
C TYR A 261 25.31 13.19 7.31
N LYS A 262 24.48 14.13 7.81
CA LYS A 262 23.53 13.86 8.91
C LYS A 262 22.46 12.88 8.44
N THR A 263 22.76 11.59 8.49
CA THR A 263 21.81 10.52 8.20
C THR A 263 20.87 10.30 9.37
N PRO A 264 19.67 9.76 9.14
CA PRO A 264 18.75 9.40 10.22
C PRO A 264 19.45 8.50 11.25
N HIS A 265 19.10 8.67 12.52
CA HIS A 265 19.59 7.80 13.59
C HIS A 265 19.14 6.36 13.33
N ILE A 266 20.00 5.53 12.73
CA ILE A 266 19.81 4.07 12.78
C ILE A 266 20.03 3.66 14.24
N CYS A 267 19.10 2.87 14.77
CA CYS A 267 19.11 2.41 16.14
C CYS A 267 20.49 1.83 16.51
N LYS A 268 20.96 2.11 17.73
CA LYS A 268 22.21 1.54 18.27
C LYS A 268 22.12 0.03 18.54
N ASN A 269 20.91 -0.52 18.52
CA ASN A 269 20.67 -1.94 18.71
C ASN A 269 20.82 -2.66 17.37
N ASP A 270 21.60 -3.73 17.34
CA ASP A 270 21.79 -4.57 16.17
C ASP A 270 20.51 -5.33 15.76
N ASN A 271 19.54 -5.42 16.67
CA ASN A 271 18.23 -5.98 16.38
C ASN A 271 17.33 -4.95 15.68
N ALA A 272 17.22 -5.07 14.36
CA ALA A 272 16.31 -4.28 13.53
C ALA A 272 14.83 -4.43 13.93
N ASP A 273 14.49 -5.49 14.69
CA ASP A 273 13.15 -5.78 15.19
C ASP A 273 12.92 -5.48 16.66
N ALA A 274 13.92 -4.91 17.35
CA ALA A 274 13.68 -4.35 18.69
C ALA A 274 12.73 -3.14 18.58
N ALA A 275 11.68 -3.14 19.40
CA ALA A 275 10.75 -2.03 19.58
C ALA A 275 11.24 -1.10 20.68
#